data_AF-A0A2G6GQX6-F1
#
_entry.id   AF-A0A2G6GQX6-F1
#
_cell.length_a   1.000
_cell.length_b   1.000
_cell.length_c   1.000
_cell.angle_alpha   90.00
_cell.angle_beta   90.00
_cell.angle_gamma   90.00
#
_symmetry.space_group_name_H-M   'P 1'
#
loop_
_entity.id
_entity.type
_entity.pdbx_description
1 polymer ?
#
loop_
_entity_poly.entity_id
_entity_poly.type
_entity_poly.pdbx_seq_one_letter_code
_entity_poly.pdbx_strand_id
1 'polypeptide(L)'
;MGKAHIENFDDEKQLLTEKLKLFTDCKKIIYCADEDLVAETISKQFSDKELLTWSRKKNATLQVVCEEQKKTTTHIQYKYQDKTHKIEVPFSNKASVNNVLTCCLAAHSLGLSKEAIAKGVATLEPVAMRLEIKEGLNNCVLINDCYNSDLGALEIALDTINRQQKNQQKTVILSDIYQTGYSKKKLYEKVANLLQQKKIDRLIGIGME
;
A
#
# COMPACT_ATOMS: atom_id res chain seq x y z
N MET A 1 -4.82 -6.55 -2.48
CA MET A 1 -6.18 -6.24 -2.01
C MET A 1 -6.09 -5.87 -0.54
N GLY A 2 -6.56 -4.68 -0.14
CA GLY A 2 -6.64 -4.32 1.29
C GLY A 2 -7.91 -4.88 1.94
N LYS A 3 -7.84 -5.20 3.23
CA LYS A 3 -8.98 -5.69 4.05
C LYS A 3 -9.89 -4.59 4.59
N ALA A 4 -9.71 -3.35 4.12
CA ALA A 4 -10.59 -2.24 4.49
C ALA A 4 -12.05 -2.60 4.17
N HIS A 5 -12.93 -2.39 5.16
CA HIS A 5 -14.36 -2.71 5.12
C HIS A 5 -14.71 -4.18 4.88
N ILE A 6 -13.77 -5.13 5.04
CA ILE A 6 -14.02 -6.58 4.85
C ILE A 6 -15.23 -7.06 5.66
N GLU A 7 -15.47 -6.43 6.79
CA GLU A 7 -16.51 -6.79 7.74
C GLU A 7 -17.95 -6.52 7.26
N ASN A 8 -18.12 -5.70 6.21
CA ASN A 8 -19.41 -5.56 5.52
C ASN A 8 -19.66 -6.70 4.52
N PHE A 9 -18.75 -7.68 4.47
CA PHE A 9 -18.78 -8.80 3.54
C PHE A 9 -18.59 -10.12 4.31
N ASP A 10 -19.20 -11.17 3.80
CA ASP A 10 -19.14 -12.53 4.32
C ASP A 10 -17.71 -13.10 4.23
N ASP A 11 -16.98 -12.75 3.16
CA ASP A 11 -15.61 -13.17 2.95
C ASP A 11 -14.80 -12.22 2.03
N GLU A 12 -13.49 -12.48 1.91
CA GLU A 12 -12.58 -11.74 1.02
C GLU A 12 -12.97 -11.83 -0.46
N LYS A 13 -13.66 -12.91 -0.86
CA LYS A 13 -14.08 -13.14 -2.24
C LYS A 13 -15.28 -12.27 -2.60
N GLN A 14 -16.20 -12.05 -1.68
CA GLN A 14 -17.33 -11.14 -1.87
C GLN A 14 -16.85 -9.68 -1.90
N LEU A 15 -15.96 -9.27 -0.98
CA LEU A 15 -15.30 -7.96 -1.03
C LEU A 15 -14.61 -7.72 -2.39
N LEU A 16 -13.91 -8.73 -2.91
CA LEU A 16 -13.29 -8.67 -4.22
C LEU A 16 -14.33 -8.52 -5.32
N THR A 17 -15.36 -9.39 -5.34
CA THR A 17 -16.41 -9.38 -6.36
C THR A 17 -17.11 -8.03 -6.44
N GLU A 18 -17.38 -7.40 -5.30
CA GLU A 18 -17.98 -6.07 -5.23
C GLU A 18 -17.06 -4.97 -5.77
N LYS A 19 -15.75 -5.02 -5.47
CA LYS A 19 -14.77 -4.12 -6.09
C LYS A 19 -14.64 -4.34 -7.59
N LEU A 20 -14.77 -5.57 -8.06
CA LEU A 20 -14.66 -5.92 -9.47
C LEU A 20 -15.81 -5.36 -10.33
N LYS A 21 -16.96 -5.03 -9.73
CA LYS A 21 -18.07 -4.36 -10.44
C LYS A 21 -17.65 -3.03 -11.07
N LEU A 22 -16.64 -2.34 -10.51
CA LEU A 22 -16.09 -1.10 -11.07
C LEU A 22 -15.41 -1.29 -12.42
N PHE A 23 -15.06 -2.52 -12.79
CA PHE A 23 -14.30 -2.84 -14.01
C PHE A 23 -15.15 -3.47 -15.12
N THR A 24 -16.47 -3.64 -14.91
CA THR A 24 -17.37 -4.29 -15.87
C THR A 24 -17.31 -3.66 -17.26
N ASP A 25 -17.26 -2.32 -17.34
CA ASP A 25 -17.24 -1.59 -18.60
C ASP A 25 -15.83 -1.18 -19.07
N CYS A 26 -14.80 -1.59 -18.34
CA CYS A 26 -13.41 -1.29 -18.71
C CYS A 26 -12.95 -2.18 -19.87
N LYS A 27 -12.09 -1.64 -20.75
CA LYS A 27 -11.43 -2.43 -21.82
C LYS A 27 -10.16 -3.11 -21.33
N LYS A 28 -9.40 -2.40 -20.49
CA LYS A 28 -8.14 -2.86 -19.90
C LYS A 28 -8.27 -2.91 -18.40
N ILE A 29 -7.73 -3.96 -17.77
CA ILE A 29 -7.68 -4.09 -16.31
C ILE A 29 -6.22 -4.29 -15.92
N ILE A 30 -5.76 -3.48 -14.95
CA ILE A 30 -4.40 -3.51 -14.44
C ILE A 30 -4.41 -3.99 -13.00
N TYR A 31 -3.65 -5.04 -12.69
CA TYR A 31 -3.61 -5.60 -11.34
C TYR A 31 -2.30 -6.32 -11.01
N CYS A 32 -2.12 -6.61 -9.72
CA CYS A 32 -0.99 -7.39 -9.21
C CYS A 32 -1.25 -8.89 -9.38
N ALA A 33 -0.38 -9.61 -10.10
CA ALA A 33 -0.51 -11.06 -10.26
C ALA A 33 0.02 -11.89 -9.07
N ASP A 34 0.65 -11.24 -8.09
CA ASP A 34 1.20 -11.93 -6.90
C ASP A 34 0.12 -12.34 -5.88
N GLU A 35 -1.13 -11.89 -6.07
CA GLU A 35 -2.27 -12.26 -5.24
C GLU A 35 -3.15 -13.28 -5.98
N ASP A 36 -3.01 -14.56 -5.66
CA ASP A 36 -3.64 -15.67 -6.39
C ASP A 36 -5.16 -15.53 -6.49
N LEU A 37 -5.83 -15.24 -5.36
CA LEU A 37 -7.29 -15.05 -5.33
C LEU A 37 -7.74 -13.93 -6.29
N VAL A 38 -7.01 -12.81 -6.32
CA VAL A 38 -7.31 -11.68 -7.21
C VAL A 38 -7.08 -12.07 -8.66
N ALA A 39 -5.93 -12.67 -8.95
CA ALA A 39 -5.54 -13.04 -10.31
C ALA A 39 -6.48 -14.09 -10.92
N GLU A 40 -6.86 -15.10 -10.15
CA GLU A 40 -7.81 -16.12 -10.59
C GLU A 40 -9.21 -15.55 -10.80
N THR A 41 -9.68 -14.69 -9.91
CA THR A 41 -11.04 -14.13 -10.01
C THR A 41 -11.14 -13.19 -11.22
N ILE A 42 -10.16 -12.31 -11.42
CA ILE A 42 -10.14 -11.39 -12.57
C ILE A 42 -10.02 -12.16 -13.88
N SER A 43 -9.11 -13.14 -13.97
CA SER A 43 -8.93 -13.92 -15.21
C SER A 43 -10.16 -14.76 -15.58
N LYS A 44 -10.91 -15.26 -14.60
CA LYS A 44 -12.18 -15.97 -14.83
C LYS A 44 -13.32 -15.02 -15.24
N GLN A 45 -13.45 -13.89 -14.57
CA GLN A 45 -14.59 -12.97 -14.76
C GLN A 45 -14.44 -12.06 -15.98
N PHE A 46 -13.20 -11.75 -16.38
CA PHE A 46 -12.89 -10.77 -17.42
C PHE A 46 -11.97 -11.34 -18.50
N SER A 47 -12.20 -12.60 -18.88
CA SER A 47 -11.41 -13.32 -19.90
C SER A 47 -11.50 -12.70 -21.29
N ASP A 48 -12.52 -11.88 -21.54
CA ASP A 48 -12.76 -11.11 -22.77
C ASP A 48 -12.01 -9.77 -22.82
N LYS A 49 -11.39 -9.35 -21.71
CA LYS A 49 -10.73 -8.04 -21.57
C LYS A 49 -9.22 -8.14 -21.70
N GLU A 50 -8.57 -7.01 -21.98
CA GLU A 50 -7.11 -6.92 -21.97
C GLU A 50 -6.60 -6.84 -20.52
N LEU A 51 -6.00 -7.95 -20.04
CA LEU A 51 -5.47 -8.06 -18.69
C LEU A 51 -3.98 -7.75 -18.67
N LEU A 52 -3.62 -6.64 -18.03
CA LEU A 52 -2.23 -6.24 -17.84
C LEU A 52 -1.83 -6.47 -16.39
N THR A 53 -0.73 -7.17 -16.18
CA THR A 53 -0.31 -7.55 -14.83
C THR A 53 1.08 -7.04 -14.51
N TRP A 54 1.30 -6.73 -13.24
CA TRP A 54 2.64 -6.60 -12.69
C TRP A 54 2.89 -7.66 -11.62
N SER A 55 4.15 -8.09 -11.47
CA SER A 55 4.52 -9.13 -10.53
C SER A 55 5.98 -9.03 -10.12
N ARG A 56 6.28 -9.45 -8.88
CA ARG A 56 7.65 -9.69 -8.39
C ARG A 56 8.08 -11.15 -8.46
N LYS A 57 7.13 -12.07 -8.65
CA LYS A 57 7.36 -13.52 -8.48
C LYS A 57 7.11 -14.32 -9.75
N LYS A 58 6.18 -13.87 -10.58
CA LYS A 58 5.63 -14.56 -11.74
C LYS A 58 6.02 -13.82 -13.02
N ASN A 59 5.78 -14.48 -14.15
CA ASN A 59 5.78 -13.78 -15.43
C ASN A 59 4.56 -12.86 -15.52
N ALA A 60 4.76 -11.63 -15.97
CA ALA A 60 3.74 -10.59 -16.01
C ALA A 60 4.10 -9.56 -17.08
N THR A 61 3.12 -8.74 -17.50
CA THR A 61 3.34 -7.66 -18.47
C THR A 61 4.45 -6.71 -18.02
N LEU A 62 4.46 -6.38 -16.72
CA LEU A 62 5.56 -5.71 -16.03
C LEU A 62 6.15 -6.64 -14.97
N GLN A 63 7.36 -7.14 -15.21
CA GLN A 63 8.02 -8.04 -14.27
C GLN A 63 9.13 -7.31 -13.51
N VAL A 64 9.05 -7.25 -12.19
CA VAL A 64 10.12 -6.70 -11.35
C VAL A 64 11.30 -7.68 -11.35
N VAL A 65 12.49 -7.18 -11.71
CA VAL A 65 13.74 -7.94 -11.78
C VAL A 65 14.58 -7.71 -10.53
N CYS A 66 14.66 -6.47 -10.07
CA CYS A 66 15.39 -6.09 -8.87
C CYS A 66 14.64 -4.98 -8.14
N GLU A 67 14.57 -5.07 -6.81
CA GLU A 67 14.00 -4.05 -5.94
C GLU A 67 14.96 -3.85 -4.77
N GLU A 68 15.59 -2.67 -4.73
CA GLU A 68 16.52 -2.28 -3.68
C GLU A 68 15.91 -1.14 -2.87
N GLN A 69 15.48 -1.47 -1.65
CA GLN A 69 14.93 -0.50 -0.72
C GLN A 69 16.08 0.25 -0.01
N LYS A 70 16.07 1.58 -0.12
CA LYS A 70 16.88 2.50 0.70
C LYS A 70 16.00 3.07 1.84
N LYS A 71 16.58 3.95 2.66
CA LYS A 71 15.91 4.52 3.85
C LYS A 71 14.61 5.26 3.47
N THR A 72 14.67 6.12 2.46
CA THR A 72 13.56 6.97 2.01
C THR A 72 13.11 6.68 0.59
N THR A 73 13.97 6.07 -0.24
CA THR A 73 13.67 5.76 -1.65
C THR A 73 13.75 4.27 -1.94
N THR A 74 13.17 3.83 -3.06
CA THR A 74 13.25 2.44 -3.55
C THR A 74 13.69 2.45 -5.00
N HIS A 75 14.77 1.75 -5.31
CA HIS A 75 15.26 1.60 -6.67
C HIS A 75 14.67 0.32 -7.26
N ILE A 76 14.01 0.44 -8.41
CA ILE A 76 13.33 -0.69 -9.05
C ILE A 76 13.86 -0.84 -10.46
N GLN A 77 14.23 -2.07 -10.80
CA GLN A 77 14.46 -2.51 -12.17
C GLN A 77 13.33 -3.45 -12.56
N TYR A 78 12.67 -3.18 -13.68
CA TYR A 78 11.59 -4.01 -14.20
C TYR A 78 11.70 -4.21 -15.71
N LYS A 79 11.16 -5.32 -16.21
CA LYS A 79 11.01 -5.61 -17.63
C LYS A 79 9.60 -5.27 -18.09
N TYR A 80 9.50 -4.64 -19.24
CA TYR A 80 8.26 -4.42 -19.97
C TYR A 80 8.56 -4.54 -21.47
N GLN A 81 7.81 -5.39 -22.19
CA GLN A 81 8.05 -5.68 -23.62
C GLN A 81 9.53 -5.99 -23.93
N ASP A 82 10.13 -6.90 -23.16
CA ASP A 82 11.54 -7.33 -23.25
C ASP A 82 12.61 -6.24 -23.04
N LYS A 83 12.20 -5.03 -22.68
CA LYS A 83 13.10 -3.93 -22.33
C LYS A 83 13.22 -3.79 -20.82
N THR A 84 14.44 -3.60 -20.35
CA THR A 84 14.70 -3.31 -18.94
C THR A 84 14.63 -1.81 -18.69
N HIS A 85 13.84 -1.44 -17.70
CA HIS A 85 13.64 -0.07 -17.24
C HIS A 85 14.13 0.06 -15.80
N LYS A 86 14.54 1.27 -15.42
CA LYS A 86 14.94 1.62 -14.06
C LYS A 86 14.18 2.85 -13.61
N ILE A 87 13.67 2.82 -12.40
CA ILE A 87 13.02 3.95 -11.75
C ILE A 87 13.51 4.08 -10.31
N GLU A 88 13.62 5.31 -9.84
CA GLU A 88 13.78 5.60 -8.42
C GLU A 88 12.44 6.12 -7.90
N VAL A 89 11.87 5.40 -6.95
CA VAL A 89 10.63 5.76 -6.29
C VAL A 89 10.96 6.57 -5.03
N PRO A 90 10.42 7.79 -4.84
CA PRO A 90 10.69 8.62 -3.67
C PRO A 90 9.99 8.14 -2.39
N PHE A 91 9.70 6.83 -2.31
CA PHE A 91 9.04 6.20 -1.17
C PHE A 91 9.71 4.86 -0.85
N SER A 92 9.74 4.51 0.43
CA SER A 92 10.27 3.23 0.91
C SER A 92 9.17 2.29 1.45
N ASN A 93 7.93 2.75 1.62
CA ASN A 93 6.85 1.88 2.08
C ASN A 93 6.29 1.01 0.94
N LYS A 94 6.00 -0.26 1.25
CA LYS A 94 5.60 -1.28 0.27
C LYS A 94 4.31 -0.91 -0.49
N ALA A 95 3.34 -0.29 0.19
CA ALA A 95 2.07 0.08 -0.43
C ALA A 95 2.27 1.14 -1.53
N SER A 96 3.09 2.17 -1.26
CA SER A 96 3.39 3.22 -2.24
C SER A 96 4.19 2.68 -3.42
N VAL A 97 5.16 1.79 -3.15
CA VAL A 97 5.92 1.11 -4.21
C VAL A 97 4.98 0.30 -5.12
N ASN A 98 4.02 -0.44 -4.56
CA ASN A 98 3.02 -1.18 -5.34
C ASN A 98 2.12 -0.25 -6.18
N ASN A 99 1.72 0.89 -5.62
CA ASN A 99 0.94 1.88 -6.35
C ASN A 99 1.75 2.43 -7.53
N VAL A 100 3.04 2.72 -7.34
CA VAL A 100 3.92 3.20 -8.41
C VAL A 100 4.12 2.14 -9.49
N LEU A 101 4.29 0.85 -9.15
CA LEU A 101 4.34 -0.23 -10.15
C LEU A 101 3.06 -0.31 -10.99
N THR A 102 1.90 -0.20 -10.34
CA THR A 102 0.60 -0.17 -11.02
C THR A 102 0.52 1.04 -11.96
N CYS A 103 0.93 2.22 -11.51
CA CYS A 103 0.95 3.44 -12.31
C CYS A 103 1.95 3.38 -13.47
N CYS A 104 3.12 2.75 -13.28
CA CYS A 104 4.11 2.57 -14.35
C CYS A 104 3.54 1.68 -15.46
N LEU A 105 2.89 0.58 -15.10
CA LEU A 105 2.22 -0.29 -16.08
C LEU A 105 1.08 0.45 -16.80
N ALA A 106 0.29 1.23 -16.07
CA ALA A 106 -0.74 2.08 -16.67
C ALA A 106 -0.15 3.09 -17.67
N ALA A 107 0.89 3.80 -17.28
CA ALA A 107 1.57 4.78 -18.14
C ALA A 107 2.17 4.14 -19.40
N HIS A 108 2.82 2.97 -19.26
CA HIS A 108 3.29 2.19 -20.40
C HIS A 108 2.15 1.77 -21.33
N SER A 109 1.02 1.32 -20.78
CA SER A 109 -0.16 0.92 -21.56
C SER A 109 -0.80 2.08 -22.33
N LEU A 110 -0.58 3.31 -21.87
CA LEU A 110 -0.99 4.56 -22.50
C LEU A 110 0.07 5.12 -23.47
N GLY A 111 1.20 4.44 -23.65
CA GLY A 111 2.25 4.81 -24.60
C GLY A 111 3.23 5.88 -24.10
N LEU A 112 3.28 6.15 -22.79
CA LEU A 112 4.28 7.08 -22.24
C LEU A 112 5.69 6.50 -22.36
N SER A 113 6.66 7.36 -22.66
CA SER A 113 8.06 6.95 -22.74
C SER A 113 8.64 6.65 -21.35
N LYS A 114 9.70 5.85 -21.31
CA LYS A 114 10.41 5.53 -20.06
C LYS A 114 10.94 6.79 -19.37
N GLU A 115 11.36 7.80 -20.13
CA GLU A 115 11.85 9.08 -19.62
C GLU A 115 10.72 9.88 -18.97
N ALA A 116 9.54 9.93 -19.59
CA ALA A 116 8.37 10.60 -19.03
C ALA A 116 7.91 9.93 -17.72
N ILE A 117 7.89 8.60 -17.69
CA ILE A 117 7.53 7.83 -16.48
C ILE A 117 8.56 8.08 -15.37
N ALA A 118 9.85 7.95 -15.67
CA ALA A 118 10.90 8.16 -14.67
C ALA A 118 10.86 9.60 -14.12
N LYS A 119 10.66 10.60 -14.98
CA LYS A 119 10.53 12.01 -14.57
C LYS A 119 9.31 12.22 -13.67
N GLY A 120 8.14 11.68 -14.04
CA GLY A 120 6.92 11.82 -13.25
C GLY A 120 7.00 11.14 -11.89
N VAL A 121 7.60 9.94 -11.83
CA VAL A 121 7.81 9.21 -10.57
C VAL A 121 8.76 9.97 -9.63
N ALA A 122 9.84 10.56 -10.16
CA ALA A 122 10.80 11.32 -9.38
C ALA A 122 10.21 12.60 -8.75
N THR A 123 9.13 13.14 -9.32
CA THR A 123 8.42 14.32 -8.81
C THR A 123 7.28 13.99 -7.86
N LEU A 124 7.07 12.71 -7.51
CA LEU A 124 5.99 12.34 -6.60
C LEU A 124 6.26 12.85 -5.19
N GLU A 125 5.30 13.58 -4.64
CA GLU A 125 5.30 14.03 -3.26
C GLU A 125 4.47 13.07 -2.39
N PRO A 126 4.82 12.91 -1.10
CA PRO A 126 3.95 12.24 -0.14
C PRO A 126 2.57 12.89 -0.13
N VAL A 127 1.52 12.07 -0.09
CA VAL A 127 0.17 12.59 0.10
C VAL A 127 0.07 13.12 1.53
N ALA A 128 -0.31 14.39 1.69
CA ALA A 128 -0.50 15.01 2.99
C ALA A 128 -1.41 14.14 3.88
N MET A 129 -1.07 14.03 5.16
CA MET A 129 -1.80 13.21 6.15
C MET A 129 -1.82 11.69 5.89
N ARG A 130 -1.01 11.18 4.94
CA ARG A 130 -0.91 9.74 4.67
C ARG A 130 0.53 9.26 4.79
N LEU A 131 0.87 8.74 5.97
CA LEU A 131 2.25 8.39 6.37
C LEU A 131 3.26 9.53 6.13
N GLU A 132 2.81 10.77 6.28
CA GLU A 132 3.60 11.96 6.03
C GLU A 132 4.65 12.12 7.14
N ILE A 133 5.93 12.05 6.79
CA ILE A 133 7.04 12.17 7.74
C ILE A 133 7.43 13.65 7.84
N LYS A 134 7.39 14.20 9.05
CA LYS A 134 7.85 15.56 9.37
C LYS A 134 8.95 15.50 10.42
N GLU A 135 9.90 16.42 10.32
CA GLU A 135 10.79 16.72 11.42
C GLU A 135 10.00 17.45 12.50
N GLY A 136 10.04 16.90 13.71
CA GLY A 136 9.47 17.55 14.88
C GLY A 136 10.55 18.28 15.68
N LEU A 137 10.12 18.91 16.76
CA LEU A 137 11.02 19.57 17.69
C LEU A 137 11.84 18.54 18.48
N ASN A 138 12.97 18.94 19.07
CA ASN A 138 13.78 18.09 19.94
C ASN A 138 14.26 16.78 19.27
N ASN A 139 14.60 16.84 17.97
CA ASN A 139 15.10 15.70 17.19
C ASN A 139 14.11 14.51 17.15
N CYS A 140 12.81 14.79 17.27
CA CYS A 140 11.76 13.80 17.07
C CYS A 140 11.30 13.76 15.61
N VAL A 141 10.74 12.62 15.21
CA VAL A 141 10.12 12.45 13.89
C VAL A 141 8.62 12.28 14.12
N LEU A 142 7.84 13.11 13.43
CA LEU A 142 6.38 13.01 13.43
C LEU A 142 5.95 12.24 12.18
N ILE A 143 5.16 11.18 12.37
CA ILE A 143 4.50 10.46 11.27
C ILE A 143 3.01 10.81 11.34
N ASN A 144 2.54 11.58 10.38
CA ASN A 144 1.16 12.04 10.28
C ASN A 144 0.36 11.14 9.34
N ASP A 145 -0.50 10.30 9.91
CA ASP A 145 -1.41 9.39 9.19
C ASP A 145 -2.87 9.58 9.63
N CYS A 146 -3.30 10.83 9.81
CA CYS A 146 -4.62 11.17 10.36
C CYS A 146 -5.79 11.06 9.35
N TYR A 147 -5.54 10.69 8.09
CA TYR A 147 -6.58 10.70 7.06
C TYR A 147 -7.60 9.56 7.21
N ASN A 148 -7.15 8.34 7.51
CA ASN A 148 -8.01 7.17 7.65
C ASN A 148 -7.52 6.27 8.78
N SER A 149 -8.38 6.04 9.77
CA SER A 149 -8.07 5.25 10.96
C SER A 149 -8.76 3.90 10.87
N ASP A 150 -8.12 2.97 10.16
CA ASP A 150 -8.50 1.56 10.12
C ASP A 150 -7.35 0.67 10.64
N LEU A 151 -7.63 -0.58 11.02
CA LEU A 151 -6.61 -1.47 11.58
C LEU A 151 -5.41 -1.71 10.63
N GLY A 152 -5.66 -1.74 9.32
CA GLY A 152 -4.61 -1.95 8.32
C GLY A 152 -3.72 -0.72 8.15
N ALA A 153 -4.31 0.47 8.16
CA ALA A 153 -3.60 1.74 8.17
C ALA A 153 -2.70 1.85 9.41
N LEU A 154 -3.25 1.55 10.60
CA LEU A 154 -2.48 1.52 11.84
C LEU A 154 -1.28 0.57 11.74
N GLU A 155 -1.47 -0.66 11.24
CA GLU A 155 -0.37 -1.63 11.09
C GLU A 155 0.76 -1.08 10.21
N ILE A 156 0.41 -0.45 9.08
CA ILE A 156 1.39 0.18 8.16
C ILE A 156 2.10 1.35 8.83
N ALA A 157 1.39 2.19 9.59
CA ALA A 157 1.98 3.31 10.32
C ALA A 157 2.98 2.82 11.38
N LEU A 158 2.64 1.77 12.15
CA LEU A 158 3.54 1.18 13.14
C LEU A 158 4.78 0.54 12.48
N ASP A 159 4.62 -0.12 11.33
CA ASP A 159 5.75 -0.62 10.55
C ASP A 159 6.65 0.50 10.05
N THR A 160 6.06 1.64 9.69
CA THR A 160 6.81 2.83 9.27
C THR A 160 7.62 3.39 10.43
N ILE A 161 7.03 3.51 11.63
CA ILE A 161 7.75 3.90 12.86
C ILE A 161 8.95 2.98 13.11
N ASN A 162 8.76 1.66 12.99
CA ASN A 162 9.81 0.67 13.25
C ASN A 162 10.96 0.69 12.24
N ARG A 163 10.74 1.23 11.04
CA ARG A 163 11.79 1.44 10.03
C ARG A 163 12.59 2.73 10.25
N GLN A 164 12.09 3.66 11.08
CA GLN A 164 12.81 4.88 11.44
C GLN A 164 13.90 4.60 12.49
N GLN A 165 14.58 5.66 12.94
CA GLN A 165 15.84 5.58 13.69
C GLN A 165 15.77 4.56 14.85
N LYS A 166 16.78 3.67 14.90
CA LYS A 166 16.92 2.69 15.99
C LYS A 166 17.14 3.44 17.31
N ASN A 167 16.49 2.97 18.37
CA ASN A 167 16.63 3.43 19.76
C ASN A 167 16.01 4.78 20.14
N GLN A 168 15.03 5.29 19.38
CA GLN A 168 14.18 6.39 19.85
C GLN A 168 12.91 5.85 20.53
N GLN A 169 12.40 6.58 21.54
CA GLN A 169 11.11 6.29 22.16
C GLN A 169 9.98 6.46 21.15
N LYS A 170 9.09 5.47 21.06
CA LYS A 170 7.95 5.45 20.15
C LYS A 170 6.68 5.79 20.90
N THR A 171 6.13 6.95 20.61
CA THR A 171 4.80 7.35 21.08
C THR A 171 3.79 7.21 19.94
N VAL A 172 2.66 6.59 20.21
CA VAL A 172 1.50 6.57 19.31
C VAL A 172 0.40 7.44 19.92
N ILE A 173 -0.13 8.38 19.14
CA ILE A 173 -1.33 9.15 19.49
C ILE A 173 -2.46 8.60 18.64
N LEU A 174 -3.50 8.08 19.28
CA LEU A 174 -4.57 7.36 18.60
C LEU A 174 -5.93 7.89 19.04
N SER A 175 -6.74 8.31 18.08
CA SER A 175 -8.16 8.57 18.30
C SER A 175 -8.99 7.30 18.12
N ASP A 176 -10.29 7.36 18.47
CA ASP A 176 -11.19 6.22 18.28
C ASP A 176 -11.11 5.65 16.85
N ILE A 177 -10.87 4.33 16.76
CA ILE A 177 -10.85 3.62 15.48
C ILE A 177 -12.26 3.11 15.21
N TYR A 178 -12.88 3.61 14.15
CA TYR A 178 -14.16 3.11 13.69
C TYR A 178 -13.95 2.00 12.65
N GLN A 179 -13.78 0.78 13.15
CA GLN A 179 -13.71 -0.42 12.32
C GLN A 179 -15.02 -1.21 12.45
N THR A 180 -15.55 -1.62 11.31
CA THR A 180 -16.97 -1.87 11.11
C THR A 180 -17.30 -3.37 11.12
N GLY A 181 -17.20 -4.10 12.22
CA GLY A 181 -17.61 -5.53 12.34
C GLY A 181 -16.71 -6.41 13.20
N TYR A 182 -15.75 -5.79 13.87
CA TYR A 182 -15.38 -6.16 15.22
C TYR A 182 -16.33 -5.53 16.24
N SER A 183 -16.60 -6.25 17.33
CA SER A 183 -17.08 -5.56 18.54
C SER A 183 -15.96 -4.65 19.07
N LYS A 184 -16.32 -3.53 19.71
CA LYS A 184 -15.37 -2.59 20.32
C LYS A 184 -14.28 -3.32 21.12
N LYS A 185 -14.67 -4.24 22.01
CA LYS A 185 -13.75 -5.07 22.79
C LYS A 185 -12.73 -5.82 21.91
N LYS A 186 -13.19 -6.54 20.87
CA LYS A 186 -12.31 -7.30 19.98
C LYS A 186 -11.40 -6.40 19.15
N LEU A 187 -11.90 -5.23 18.74
CA LEU A 187 -11.12 -4.24 18.01
C LEU A 187 -9.95 -3.74 18.85
N TYR A 188 -10.22 -3.27 20.07
CA TYR A 188 -9.18 -2.72 20.94
C TYR A 188 -8.25 -3.80 21.51
N GLU A 189 -8.69 -5.05 21.64
CA GLU A 189 -7.79 -6.19 21.88
C GLU A 189 -6.78 -6.37 20.73
N LYS A 190 -7.22 -6.26 19.47
CA LYS A 190 -6.33 -6.31 18.30
C LYS A 190 -5.38 -5.11 18.25
N VAL A 191 -5.88 -3.91 18.55
CA VAL A 191 -5.04 -2.69 18.61
C VAL A 191 -3.96 -2.85 19.69
N ALA A 192 -4.33 -3.28 20.90
CA ALA A 192 -3.38 -3.52 21.98
C ALA A 192 -2.31 -4.55 21.59
N ASN A 193 -2.72 -5.67 20.97
CA ASN A 193 -1.81 -6.68 20.47
C ASN A 193 -0.85 -6.13 19.41
N LEU A 194 -1.33 -5.32 18.46
CA LEU A 194 -0.49 -4.66 17.45
C LEU A 194 0.55 -3.74 18.09
N LEU A 195 0.14 -2.88 19.04
CA LEU A 195 1.06 -1.96 19.73
C LEU A 195 2.14 -2.71 20.50
N GLN A 196 1.78 -3.81 21.19
CA GLN A 196 2.74 -4.66 21.90
C GLN A 196 3.72 -5.35 20.94
N GLN A 197 3.21 -5.98 19.88
CA GLN A 197 4.04 -6.66 18.88
C GLN A 197 5.04 -5.71 18.22
N LYS A 198 4.63 -4.47 17.97
CA LYS A 198 5.47 -3.44 17.34
C LYS A 198 6.36 -2.70 18.35
N LYS A 199 6.32 -3.07 19.63
CA LYS A 199 7.12 -2.52 20.74
C LYS A 199 7.00 -1.00 20.85
N ILE A 200 5.77 -0.52 21.03
CA ILE A 200 5.47 0.89 21.28
C ILE A 200 5.66 1.20 22.77
N ASP A 201 6.37 2.30 23.07
CA ASP A 201 6.74 2.66 24.43
C ASP A 201 5.65 3.45 25.15
N ARG A 202 4.88 4.26 24.41
CA ARG A 202 3.81 5.08 24.95
C ARG A 202 2.62 5.17 24.01
N LEU A 203 1.42 5.01 24.55
CA LEU A 203 0.15 5.28 23.88
C LEU A 203 -0.52 6.50 24.52
N ILE A 204 -1.02 7.41 23.70
CA ILE A 204 -1.92 8.50 24.10
C ILE A 204 -3.23 8.27 23.35
N GLY A 205 -4.26 7.83 24.07
CA GLY A 205 -5.62 7.67 23.54
C GLY A 205 -6.40 8.99 23.60
N ILE A 206 -7.15 9.29 22.54
CA ILE A 206 -8.05 10.45 22.46
C ILE A 206 -9.43 9.96 22.00
N GLY A 207 -10.32 9.68 22.94
CA GLY A 207 -11.62 9.12 22.61
C GLY A 207 -12.31 8.51 23.82
N MET A 208 -13.44 7.86 23.56
CA MET A 208 -14.20 7.18 24.61
C MET A 208 -13.74 5.74 24.86
N GLU A 209 -13.05 5.14 23.89
CA GLU A 209 -12.59 3.75 23.92
C GLU A 209 -11.11 3.63 24.31
#